data_AF-V2W3Z4-F1
#
_entry.id   AF-V2W3Z4-F1
#
_cell.length_a   1.000
_cell.length_b   1.000
_cell.length_c   1.000
_cell.angle_alpha   90.00
_cell.angle_beta   90.00
_cell.angle_gamma   90.00
#
_symmetry.space_group_name_H-M   'P 1'
#
loop_
_entity.id
_entity.type
_entity.pdbx_description
1 polymer ?
#
loop_
_entity_poly.entity_id
_entity_poly.type
_entity_poly.pdbx_seq_one_letter_code
_entity_poly.pdbx_strand_id
1 'polypeptide(L)'
;MYEWVKRFVKPGEPQMPSYTTEKLQEHLQHAQRVGANSKLKKFQTQHGIKDTYQMFFIDRLVNSYKGRRTLADKQTALKCAIEPLPDRTMSPIWRIRGLNPHLDTPVEILHVVLLGFVKYLWCNVIKNQLKDNKDKKRVLAARLCSLNVEGLGMDSSTLNRDTLVNYYGSLMGGDFQKIAQVAPFVLHGMVKEECYSTWVSLSKLIPLIWQPEIMDLKKYLVTLMSEIEGFLVHAAKWNVIAQNVKRC
;
A
#
# COMPACT_ATOMS: atom_id res chain seq x y z
N MET A 1 34.36 2.26 -10.88
CA MET A 1 32.97 2.04 -10.41
C MET A 1 31.95 2.68 -11.36
N TYR A 2 32.06 3.97 -11.70
CA TYR A 2 31.18 4.64 -12.67
C TYR A 2 31.13 3.98 -14.07
N GLU A 3 32.28 3.64 -14.65
CA GLU A 3 32.39 2.94 -15.94
C GLU A 3 31.79 1.52 -15.92
N TRP A 4 31.82 0.85 -14.76
CA TRP A 4 31.22 -0.47 -14.59
C TRP A 4 29.70 -0.39 -14.55
N VAL A 5 29.14 0.61 -13.83
CA VAL A 5 27.69 0.85 -13.80
C VAL A 5 27.15 1.17 -15.20
N LYS A 6 27.85 1.96 -16.01
CA LYS A 6 27.45 2.24 -17.40
C LYS A 6 27.46 1.02 -18.33
N ARG A 7 28.30 0.01 -18.06
CA ARG A 7 28.34 -1.24 -18.84
C ARG A 7 27.14 -2.15 -18.56
N PHE A 8 26.61 -2.13 -17.34
CA PHE A 8 25.51 -3.01 -16.91
C PHE A 8 24.13 -2.32 -16.89
N VAL A 9 24.09 -1.03 -16.55
CA VAL A 9 22.85 -0.23 -16.47
C VAL A 9 22.79 0.67 -17.70
N LYS A 10 22.13 0.17 -18.74
CA LYS A 10 21.77 0.97 -19.91
C LYS A 10 20.44 1.67 -19.63
N PRO A 11 20.28 2.96 -19.96
CA PRO A 11 18.99 3.62 -19.91
C PRO A 11 18.00 2.84 -20.79
N GLY A 12 16.87 2.43 -20.21
CA GLY A 12 15.77 1.84 -20.97
C GLY A 12 14.97 2.93 -21.71
N GLU A 13 14.12 2.52 -22.63
CA GLU A 13 13.15 3.43 -23.24
C GLU A 13 12.11 3.86 -22.18
N PRO A 14 11.82 5.17 -22.05
CA PRO A 14 10.78 5.64 -21.15
C PRO A 14 9.42 5.04 -21.51
N GLN A 15 8.75 4.41 -20.56
CA GLN A 15 7.39 3.92 -20.78
C GLN A 15 6.40 5.08 -20.77
N MET A 16 5.64 5.21 -21.85
CA MET A 16 4.56 6.19 -21.93
C MET A 16 3.23 5.56 -21.54
N PRO A 17 2.34 6.29 -20.83
CA PRO A 17 1.01 5.80 -20.51
C PRO A 17 0.23 5.34 -21.74
N SER A 18 0.32 6.09 -22.85
CA SER A 18 -0.33 5.76 -24.13
C SER A 18 0.07 4.39 -24.64
N TYR A 19 1.37 4.12 -24.73
CA TYR A 19 1.92 2.83 -25.14
C TYR A 19 1.41 1.70 -24.24
N THR A 20 1.42 1.88 -22.92
CA THR A 20 0.93 0.83 -22.01
C THR A 20 -0.56 0.59 -22.17
N THR A 21 -1.37 1.64 -22.30
CA THR A 21 -2.82 1.50 -22.51
C THR A 21 -3.14 0.81 -23.83
N GLU A 22 -2.40 1.10 -24.90
CA GLU A 22 -2.53 0.43 -26.19
C GLU A 22 -2.24 -1.08 -26.05
N LYS A 23 -1.13 -1.45 -25.39
CA LYS A 23 -0.78 -2.86 -25.15
C LYS A 23 -1.79 -3.59 -24.27
N LEU A 24 -2.40 -2.90 -23.28
CA LEU A 24 -3.49 -3.46 -22.48
C LEU A 24 -4.78 -3.65 -23.29
N GLN A 25 -5.07 -2.78 -24.26
CA GLN A 25 -6.18 -3.00 -25.18
C GLN A 25 -5.93 -4.21 -26.09
N GLU A 26 -4.71 -4.34 -26.61
CA GLU A 26 -4.28 -5.52 -27.38
C GLU A 26 -4.42 -6.80 -26.53
N HIS A 27 -4.07 -6.79 -25.24
CA HIS A 27 -4.30 -7.95 -24.36
C HIS A 27 -5.75 -8.40 -24.34
N LEU A 28 -6.70 -7.47 -24.16
CA LEU A 28 -8.11 -7.81 -24.13
C LEU A 28 -8.57 -8.37 -25.47
N GLN A 29 -8.16 -7.74 -26.59
CA GLN A 29 -8.49 -8.22 -27.93
C GLN A 29 -7.97 -9.63 -28.20
N HIS A 30 -6.76 -9.94 -27.73
CA HIS A 30 -6.22 -11.29 -27.81
C HIS A 30 -7.06 -12.28 -26.98
N ALA A 31 -7.47 -11.89 -25.76
CA ALA A 31 -8.28 -12.73 -24.87
C ALA A 31 -9.69 -13.04 -25.43
N GLN A 32 -10.19 -12.23 -26.36
CA GLN A 32 -11.46 -12.46 -27.07
C GLN A 32 -11.37 -13.54 -28.16
N ARG A 33 -10.23 -14.25 -28.28
CA ARG A 33 -10.04 -15.39 -29.18
C ARG A 33 -9.83 -16.69 -28.42
N VAL A 34 -10.42 -17.78 -28.90
CA VAL A 34 -10.23 -19.11 -28.31
C VAL A 34 -8.74 -19.51 -28.37
N GLY A 35 -8.21 -20.01 -27.26
CA GLY A 35 -6.83 -20.51 -27.18
C GLY A 35 -5.76 -19.43 -27.01
N ALA A 36 -6.14 -18.20 -26.62
CA ALA A 36 -5.22 -17.07 -26.51
C ALA A 36 -4.24 -17.15 -25.33
N ASN A 37 -4.45 -18.02 -24.34
CA ASN A 37 -3.70 -18.03 -23.07
C ASN A 37 -2.16 -18.06 -23.24
N SER A 38 -1.65 -18.97 -24.08
CA SER A 38 -0.19 -19.06 -24.31
C SER A 38 0.36 -17.84 -25.05
N LYS A 39 -0.42 -17.25 -25.97
CA LYS A 39 -0.04 -16.03 -26.70
C LYS A 39 -0.04 -14.81 -25.76
N LEU A 40 -1.05 -14.70 -24.90
CA LEU A 40 -1.15 -13.67 -23.88
C LEU A 40 0.04 -13.69 -22.93
N LYS A 41 0.40 -14.87 -22.41
CA LYS A 41 1.59 -15.00 -21.53
C LYS A 41 2.87 -14.57 -22.23
N LYS A 42 3.10 -15.02 -23.47
CA LYS A 42 4.27 -14.60 -24.27
C LYS A 42 4.30 -13.09 -24.50
N PHE A 43 3.17 -12.51 -24.87
CA PHE A 43 3.04 -11.08 -25.11
C PHE A 43 3.31 -10.26 -23.83
N GLN A 44 2.74 -10.67 -22.69
CA GLN A 44 3.00 -10.06 -21.38
C GLN A 44 4.49 -10.11 -21.01
N THR A 45 5.15 -11.25 -21.23
CA THR A 45 6.59 -11.38 -20.98
C THR A 45 7.42 -10.51 -21.92
N GLN A 46 7.05 -10.42 -23.20
CA GLN A 46 7.77 -9.62 -24.19
C GLN A 46 7.73 -8.12 -23.87
N HIS A 47 6.57 -7.61 -23.46
CA HIS A 47 6.38 -6.18 -23.19
C HIS A 47 6.57 -5.80 -21.72
N GLY A 48 6.60 -6.77 -20.80
CA GLY A 48 6.68 -6.52 -19.36
C GLY A 48 5.45 -5.81 -18.77
N ILE A 49 4.34 -5.77 -19.51
CA ILE A 49 3.12 -5.05 -19.13
C ILE A 49 2.11 -6.04 -18.58
N LYS A 50 1.56 -5.75 -17.40
CA LYS A 50 0.47 -6.53 -16.79
C LYS A 50 -0.38 -5.63 -15.90
N ASP A 51 -1.69 -5.67 -16.12
CA ASP A 51 -2.67 -5.02 -15.26
C ASP A 51 -3.47 -6.09 -14.51
N THR A 52 -3.24 -6.20 -13.20
CA THR A 52 -3.93 -7.18 -12.34
C THR A 52 -5.45 -6.99 -12.35
N TYR A 53 -5.93 -5.75 -12.46
CA TYR A 53 -7.36 -5.47 -12.55
C TYR A 53 -7.94 -6.01 -13.86
N GLN A 54 -7.27 -5.77 -14.98
CA GLN A 54 -7.70 -6.28 -16.29
C GLN A 54 -7.61 -7.82 -16.37
N MET A 55 -6.62 -8.41 -15.68
CA MET A 55 -6.45 -9.86 -15.65
C MET A 55 -7.67 -10.59 -15.09
N PHE A 56 -8.42 -10.00 -14.17
CA PHE A 56 -9.69 -10.59 -13.68
C PHE A 56 -10.66 -10.88 -14.84
N PHE A 57 -10.82 -9.94 -15.78
CA PHE A 57 -11.69 -10.11 -16.94
C PHE A 57 -11.09 -11.08 -17.97
N ILE A 58 -9.80 -10.97 -18.23
CA ILE A 58 -9.09 -11.87 -19.15
C ILE A 58 -9.19 -13.33 -18.67
N ASP A 59 -8.99 -13.58 -17.38
CA ASP A 59 -9.08 -14.91 -16.79
C ASP A 59 -10.50 -15.45 -16.88
N ARG A 60 -11.53 -14.61 -16.67
CA ARG A 60 -12.94 -14.98 -16.89
C ARG A 60 -13.20 -15.43 -18.33
N LEU A 61 -12.66 -14.71 -19.33
CA LEU A 61 -12.78 -15.07 -20.74
C LEU A 61 -12.05 -16.39 -21.06
N VAL A 62 -10.81 -16.54 -20.60
CA VAL A 62 -10.01 -17.76 -20.84
C VAL A 62 -10.64 -18.98 -20.16
N ASN A 63 -11.27 -18.78 -18.99
CA ASN A 63 -11.91 -19.83 -18.23
C ASN A 63 -13.28 -20.24 -18.80
N SER A 64 -13.99 -19.38 -19.54
CA SER A 64 -15.36 -19.66 -20.00
C SER A 64 -15.45 -20.88 -20.93
N TYR A 65 -14.40 -21.12 -21.70
CA TYR A 65 -14.32 -22.21 -22.67
C TYR A 65 -13.44 -23.39 -22.19
N LYS A 66 -12.95 -23.38 -20.93
CA LYS A 66 -12.26 -24.53 -20.34
C LYS A 66 -13.23 -25.71 -20.21
N GLY A 67 -12.75 -26.92 -20.54
CA GLY A 67 -13.56 -28.14 -20.49
C GLY A 67 -14.55 -28.33 -21.65
N ARG A 68 -14.70 -27.35 -22.55
CA ARG A 68 -15.52 -27.49 -23.77
C ARG A 68 -14.77 -28.33 -24.81
N ARG A 69 -15.48 -29.21 -25.52
CA ARG A 69 -14.88 -30.17 -26.46
C ARG A 69 -14.72 -29.59 -27.86
N THR A 70 -15.80 -29.09 -28.47
CA THR A 70 -15.77 -28.59 -29.85
C THR A 70 -15.32 -27.12 -29.91
N LEU A 71 -14.83 -26.70 -31.08
CA LEU A 71 -14.48 -25.29 -31.32
C LEU A 71 -15.72 -24.39 -31.27
N ALA A 72 -16.85 -24.86 -31.80
CA ALA A 72 -18.13 -24.14 -31.77
C ALA A 72 -18.59 -23.87 -30.33
N ASP A 73 -18.56 -24.89 -29.46
CA ASP A 73 -18.91 -24.72 -28.04
C ASP A 73 -17.99 -23.73 -27.32
N LYS A 74 -16.70 -23.74 -27.65
CA LYS A 74 -15.71 -22.79 -27.11
C LYS A 74 -16.00 -21.36 -27.56
N GLN A 75 -16.33 -21.17 -28.83
CA GLN A 75 -16.68 -19.86 -29.39
C GLN A 75 -17.97 -19.31 -28.78
N THR A 76 -19.00 -20.15 -28.68
CA THR A 76 -20.28 -19.77 -28.04
C THR A 76 -20.07 -19.38 -26.58
N ALA A 77 -19.35 -20.20 -25.80
CA ALA A 77 -19.06 -19.90 -24.40
C ALA A 77 -18.23 -18.62 -24.23
N LEU A 78 -17.27 -18.38 -25.13
CA LEU A 78 -16.50 -17.15 -25.14
C LEU A 78 -17.36 -15.92 -25.46
N LYS A 79 -18.24 -16.02 -26.47
CA LYS A 79 -19.16 -14.95 -26.84
C LYS A 79 -20.09 -14.56 -25.68
N CYS A 80 -20.70 -15.55 -25.02
CA CYS A 80 -21.53 -15.31 -23.83
C CYS A 80 -20.75 -14.69 -22.66
N ALA A 81 -19.43 -14.92 -22.57
CA ALA A 81 -18.58 -14.31 -21.55
C ALA A 81 -18.13 -12.89 -21.91
N ILE A 82 -18.12 -12.53 -23.20
CA ILE A 82 -17.79 -11.19 -23.69
C ILE A 82 -18.97 -10.23 -23.51
N GLU A 83 -20.20 -10.68 -23.78
CA GLU A 83 -21.42 -9.85 -23.67
C GLU A 83 -21.55 -9.06 -22.36
N PRO A 84 -21.31 -9.64 -21.16
CA PRO A 84 -21.41 -8.92 -19.90
C PRO A 84 -20.12 -8.17 -19.48
N LEU A 85 -19.15 -7.99 -20.37
CA LEU A 85 -17.94 -7.22 -20.04
C LEU A 85 -18.28 -5.73 -19.89
N PRO A 86 -17.72 -5.05 -18.88
CA PRO A 86 -17.84 -3.60 -18.79
C PRO A 86 -17.00 -2.93 -19.89
N ASP A 87 -17.41 -1.73 -20.31
CA ASP A 87 -16.64 -0.90 -21.25
C ASP A 87 -15.21 -0.61 -20.76
N ARG A 88 -15.03 -0.58 -19.44
CA ARG A 88 -13.76 -0.27 -18.77
C ARG A 88 -13.24 -1.49 -18.05
N THR A 89 -12.34 -2.21 -18.72
CA THR A 89 -11.68 -3.40 -18.16
C THR A 89 -10.29 -3.12 -17.59
N MET A 90 -9.70 -1.95 -17.89
CA MET A 90 -8.39 -1.54 -17.35
C MET A 90 -8.54 -0.87 -15.99
N SER A 91 -7.46 -0.94 -15.18
CA SER A 91 -7.37 -0.31 -13.87
C SER A 91 -7.75 1.18 -13.92
N PRO A 92 -8.46 1.70 -12.89
CA PRO A 92 -8.80 3.12 -12.81
C PRO A 92 -7.60 4.07 -12.89
N ILE A 93 -6.41 3.61 -12.55
CA ILE A 93 -5.18 4.40 -12.56
C ILE A 93 -4.92 5.06 -13.93
N TRP A 94 -5.29 4.41 -15.03
CA TRP A 94 -5.12 4.90 -16.40
C TRP A 94 -6.06 6.06 -16.77
N ARG A 95 -7.03 6.40 -15.90
CA ARG A 95 -8.05 7.43 -16.14
C ARG A 95 -7.93 8.63 -15.23
N ILE A 96 -6.97 8.61 -14.29
CA ILE A 96 -6.75 9.72 -13.37
C ILE A 96 -6.07 10.85 -14.14
N ARG A 97 -6.75 12.00 -14.25
CA ARG A 97 -6.23 13.15 -14.98
C ARG A 97 -4.99 13.69 -14.29
N GLY A 98 -3.93 13.92 -15.06
CA GLY A 98 -2.67 14.45 -14.55
C GLY A 98 -1.78 13.41 -13.86
N LEU A 99 -2.19 12.14 -13.78
CA LEU A 99 -1.36 11.05 -13.26
C LEU A 99 -0.68 10.31 -14.43
N ASN A 100 0.65 10.22 -14.37
CA ASN A 100 1.46 9.32 -15.17
C ASN A 100 1.99 8.19 -14.26
N PRO A 101 1.44 6.97 -14.34
CA PRO A 101 1.84 5.85 -13.47
C PRO A 101 3.33 5.48 -13.57
N HIS A 102 3.98 5.78 -14.70
CA HIS A 102 5.39 5.50 -14.93
C HIS A 102 6.33 6.55 -14.34
N LEU A 103 5.86 7.79 -14.16
CA LEU A 103 6.67 8.89 -13.63
C LEU A 103 6.34 9.21 -12.17
N ASP A 104 5.05 9.21 -11.82
CA ASP A 104 4.60 9.72 -10.53
C ASP A 104 4.74 8.70 -9.40
N THR A 105 4.91 7.41 -9.74
CA THR A 105 5.14 6.32 -8.78
C THR A 105 4.18 6.37 -7.57
N PRO A 106 2.86 6.21 -7.79
CA PRO A 106 1.89 6.41 -6.73
C PRO A 106 2.17 5.51 -5.53
N VAL A 107 2.18 6.12 -4.35
CA VAL A 107 2.55 5.46 -3.11
C VAL A 107 1.35 4.74 -2.52
N GLU A 108 1.51 3.45 -2.25
CA GLU A 108 0.53 2.68 -1.50
C GLU A 108 0.69 2.92 0.00
N ILE A 109 -0.33 3.53 0.61
CA ILE A 109 -0.34 3.89 2.04
C ILE A 109 -0.08 2.67 2.93
N LEU A 110 -0.57 1.49 2.54
CA LEU A 110 -0.34 0.25 3.27
C LEU A 110 1.15 -0.08 3.41
N HIS A 111 1.91 -0.07 2.32
CA HIS A 111 3.30 -0.51 2.34
C HIS A 111 4.26 0.58 2.83
N VAL A 112 3.98 1.85 2.55
CA VAL A 112 4.88 2.95 2.94
C VAL A 112 4.59 3.48 4.34
N VAL A 113 3.32 3.68 4.68
CA VAL A 113 2.96 4.31 5.95
C VAL A 113 2.69 3.27 7.02
N LEU A 114 1.78 2.33 6.78
CA LEU A 114 1.37 1.37 7.80
C LEU A 114 2.45 0.31 8.09
N LEU A 115 2.85 -0.45 7.06
CA LEU A 115 3.87 -1.49 7.16
C LEU A 115 5.30 -0.94 7.13
N GLY A 116 5.46 0.32 6.73
CA GLY A 116 6.72 1.07 6.83
C GLY A 116 6.80 1.82 8.16
N PHE A 117 6.50 3.12 8.15
CA PHE A 117 6.72 3.99 9.30
C PHE A 117 6.04 3.49 10.59
N VAL A 118 4.73 3.27 10.57
CA VAL A 118 3.97 2.91 11.79
C VAL A 118 4.46 1.60 12.38
N LYS A 119 4.65 0.55 11.55
CA LYS A 119 5.19 -0.74 11.98
C LYS A 119 6.53 -0.59 12.68
N TYR A 120 7.50 0.06 12.05
CA TYR A 120 8.84 0.13 12.61
C TYR A 120 8.92 1.01 13.85
N LEU A 121 8.18 2.12 13.90
CA LEU A 121 8.13 2.96 15.10
C LEU A 121 7.43 2.22 16.25
N TRP A 122 6.35 1.46 15.99
CA TRP A 122 5.65 0.70 17.03
C TRP A 122 6.51 -0.42 17.58
N CYS A 123 7.16 -1.18 16.68
CA CYS A 123 8.16 -2.15 17.06
C CYS A 123 9.29 -1.54 17.90
N ASN A 124 9.78 -0.34 17.56
CA ASN A 124 10.80 0.35 18.36
C ASN A 124 10.28 0.71 19.76
N VAL A 125 9.05 1.21 19.88
CA VAL A 125 8.43 1.46 21.19
C VAL A 125 8.49 0.20 22.06
N ILE A 126 8.00 -0.93 21.54
CA ILE A 126 7.93 -2.17 22.33
C ILE A 126 9.33 -2.76 22.60
N LYS A 127 10.19 -2.87 21.59
CA LYS A 127 11.52 -3.52 21.70
C LYS A 127 12.57 -2.66 22.39
N ASN A 128 12.60 -1.36 22.12
CA ASN A 128 13.72 -0.48 22.49
C ASN A 128 13.36 0.51 23.60
N GLN A 129 12.14 1.09 23.56
CA GLN A 129 11.72 2.05 24.60
C GLN A 129 11.23 1.34 25.86
N LEU A 130 10.42 0.29 25.70
CA LEU A 130 9.90 -0.49 26.82
C LEU A 130 10.80 -1.69 27.17
N LYS A 131 11.56 -2.21 26.19
CA LYS A 131 12.45 -3.38 26.34
C LYS A 131 11.72 -4.56 27.00
N ASP A 132 12.33 -5.21 27.98
CA ASP A 132 11.75 -6.33 28.73
C ASP A 132 11.01 -5.87 30.01
N ASN A 133 10.73 -4.56 30.16
CA ASN A 133 9.99 -4.06 31.31
C ASN A 133 8.50 -4.46 31.22
N LYS A 134 8.15 -5.53 31.92
CA LYS A 134 6.80 -6.10 31.96
C LYS A 134 5.76 -5.12 32.50
N ASP A 135 6.11 -4.29 33.48
CA ASP A 135 5.15 -3.35 34.08
C ASP A 135 4.82 -2.21 33.12
N LYS A 136 5.81 -1.66 32.41
CA LYS A 136 5.54 -0.66 31.36
C LYS A 136 4.68 -1.24 30.22
N LYS A 137 4.90 -2.50 29.83
CA LYS A 137 4.05 -3.16 28.83
C LYS A 137 2.61 -3.37 29.34
N ARG A 138 2.44 -3.75 30.60
CA ARG A 138 1.12 -3.85 31.26
C ARG A 138 0.42 -2.49 31.32
N VAL A 139 1.14 -1.42 31.66
CA VAL A 139 0.58 -0.05 31.63
C VAL A 139 0.16 0.34 30.22
N LEU A 140 0.94 -0.01 29.19
CA LEU A 140 0.59 0.28 27.80
C LEU A 140 -0.69 -0.48 27.40
N ALA A 141 -0.77 -1.76 27.73
CA ALA A 141 -1.96 -2.57 27.50
C ALA A 141 -3.17 -1.99 28.24
N ALA A 142 -3.02 -1.62 29.51
CA ALA A 142 -4.07 -0.99 30.31
C ALA A 142 -4.54 0.34 29.71
N ARG A 143 -3.63 1.19 29.23
CA ARG A 143 -3.98 2.45 28.55
C ARG A 143 -4.69 2.23 27.23
N LEU A 144 -4.24 1.26 26.44
CA LEU A 144 -4.97 0.84 25.25
C LEU A 144 -6.37 0.36 25.65
N CYS A 145 -6.50 -0.40 26.75
CA CYS A 145 -7.75 -0.93 27.32
C CYS A 145 -8.69 0.12 27.90
N SER A 146 -8.19 1.24 28.42
CA SER A 146 -9.02 2.30 28.97
C SER A 146 -9.38 3.38 27.95
N LEU A 147 -8.73 3.41 26.79
CA LEU A 147 -8.98 4.43 25.78
C LEU A 147 -10.38 4.28 25.19
N ASN A 148 -11.17 5.36 25.26
CA ASN A 148 -12.40 5.49 24.51
C ASN A 148 -12.05 5.76 23.04
N VAL A 149 -12.53 4.89 22.16
CA VAL A 149 -12.30 4.95 20.70
C VAL A 149 -13.56 5.33 19.93
N GLU A 150 -14.62 5.72 20.64
CA GLU A 150 -15.83 6.25 20.05
C GLU A 150 -15.52 7.46 19.15
N GLY A 151 -16.14 7.50 17.97
CA GLY A 151 -15.89 8.54 16.97
C GLY A 151 -14.64 8.34 16.10
N LEU A 152 -13.77 7.36 16.39
CA LEU A 152 -12.59 7.06 15.55
C LEU A 152 -12.90 6.17 14.34
N GLY A 153 -14.17 5.83 14.09
CA GLY A 153 -14.57 4.92 13.02
C GLY A 153 -13.96 3.51 13.17
N MET A 154 -13.48 3.16 14.38
CA MET A 154 -13.01 1.84 14.73
C MET A 154 -14.15 1.06 15.37
N ASP A 155 -14.34 -0.18 14.95
CA ASP A 155 -15.15 -1.10 15.73
C ASP A 155 -14.40 -1.41 17.04
N SER A 156 -15.01 -1.01 18.17
CA SER A 156 -14.45 -1.15 19.51
C SER A 156 -14.21 -2.62 19.89
N SER A 157 -14.91 -3.56 19.25
CA SER A 157 -14.70 -5.00 19.40
C SER A 157 -13.42 -5.51 18.70
N THR A 158 -12.81 -4.71 17.82
CA THR A 158 -11.70 -5.12 16.94
C THR A 158 -10.33 -4.63 17.41
N LEU A 159 -10.23 -3.85 18.49
CA LEU A 159 -8.93 -3.48 19.05
C LEU A 159 -8.51 -4.62 19.98
N ASN A 160 -7.82 -5.64 19.45
CA ASN A 160 -7.25 -6.69 20.30
C ASN A 160 -6.01 -6.14 21.00
N ARG A 161 -6.25 -5.50 22.15
CA ARG A 161 -5.32 -4.58 22.84
C ARG A 161 -4.10 -5.33 23.40
N ASP A 162 -4.30 -6.57 23.81
CA ASP A 162 -3.21 -7.48 24.20
C ASP A 162 -2.37 -7.90 22.99
N THR A 163 -2.99 -8.07 21.82
CA THR A 163 -2.27 -8.40 20.58
C THR A 163 -1.33 -7.29 20.14
N LEU A 164 -1.74 -6.02 20.26
CA LEU A 164 -0.92 -4.87 19.87
C LEU A 164 0.40 -4.79 20.64
N VAL A 165 0.42 -5.27 21.88
CA VAL A 165 1.60 -5.24 22.76
C VAL A 165 2.38 -6.55 22.70
N ASN A 166 1.70 -7.70 22.78
CA ASN A 166 2.36 -9.01 22.90
C ASN A 166 2.77 -9.61 21.55
N TYR A 167 2.04 -9.30 20.48
CA TYR A 167 2.28 -9.84 19.13
C TYR A 167 2.64 -8.73 18.13
N TYR A 168 3.27 -7.66 18.62
CA TYR A 168 3.61 -6.45 17.87
C TYR A 168 4.41 -6.69 16.56
N GLY A 169 5.13 -7.81 16.44
CA GLY A 169 5.86 -8.19 15.22
C GLY A 169 4.99 -8.82 14.12
N SER A 170 3.84 -9.39 14.49
CA SER A 170 2.94 -10.13 13.58
C SER A 170 1.65 -9.37 13.23
N LEU A 171 1.63 -8.07 13.52
CA LEU A 171 0.48 -7.22 13.24
C LEU A 171 0.27 -7.00 11.74
N MET A 172 -0.99 -6.77 11.36
CA MET A 172 -1.38 -6.51 9.97
C MET A 172 -1.65 -5.02 9.75
N GLY A 173 -1.86 -4.63 8.49
CA GLY A 173 -2.12 -3.24 8.11
C GLY A 173 -3.25 -2.58 8.92
N GLY A 174 -4.36 -3.30 9.12
CA GLY A 174 -5.50 -2.78 9.91
C GLY A 174 -5.15 -2.51 11.38
N ASP A 175 -4.24 -3.27 11.98
CA ASP A 175 -3.78 -3.02 13.36
C ASP A 175 -2.92 -1.76 13.43
N PHE A 176 -2.01 -1.58 12.46
CA PHE A 176 -1.20 -0.38 12.38
C PHE A 176 -2.04 0.87 12.10
N GLN A 177 -3.12 0.75 11.33
CA GLN A 177 -4.04 1.86 11.13
C GLN A 177 -4.68 2.32 12.45
N LYS A 178 -5.02 1.37 13.33
CA LYS A 178 -5.54 1.69 14.67
C LYS A 178 -4.47 2.33 15.54
N ILE A 179 -3.27 1.74 15.57
CA ILE A 179 -2.11 2.27 16.32
C ILE A 179 -1.83 3.72 15.92
N ALA A 180 -1.81 4.03 14.62
CA ALA A 180 -1.48 5.36 14.12
C ALA A 180 -2.40 6.47 14.66
N GLN A 181 -3.66 6.13 14.96
CA GLN A 181 -4.64 7.06 15.51
C GLN A 181 -4.55 7.20 17.04
N VAL A 182 -4.17 6.13 17.76
CA VAL A 182 -4.21 6.12 19.23
C VAL A 182 -2.86 6.32 19.91
N ALA A 183 -1.75 6.15 19.18
CA ALA A 183 -0.40 6.11 19.73
C ALA A 183 -0.03 7.33 20.60
N PRO A 184 -0.29 8.60 20.20
CA PRO A 184 0.05 9.75 21.04
C PRO A 184 -0.66 9.76 22.40
N PHE A 185 -1.88 9.21 22.48
CA PHE A 185 -2.64 9.20 23.74
C PHE A 185 -2.11 8.14 24.70
N VAL A 186 -1.74 6.97 24.18
CA VAL A 186 -1.27 5.86 25.02
C VAL A 186 0.21 5.95 25.37
N LEU A 187 1.03 6.63 24.56
CA LEU A 187 2.48 6.74 24.79
C LEU A 187 2.90 7.94 25.64
N HIS A 188 2.01 8.90 25.90
CA HIS A 188 2.32 10.13 26.64
C HIS A 188 2.94 9.83 28.02
N GLY A 189 4.15 10.34 28.28
CA GLY A 189 4.89 10.11 29.52
C GLY A 189 5.41 8.68 29.74
N MET A 190 5.36 7.79 28.74
CA MET A 190 5.90 6.41 28.84
C MET A 190 7.22 6.19 28.12
N VAL A 191 7.43 6.93 27.03
CA VAL A 191 8.59 6.85 26.15
C VAL A 191 9.43 8.12 26.25
N LYS A 192 10.64 8.11 25.68
CA LYS A 192 11.47 9.30 25.62
C LYS A 192 10.79 10.40 24.80
N GLU A 193 11.13 11.66 25.08
CA GLU A 193 10.50 12.82 24.46
C GLU A 193 10.66 12.82 22.93
N GLU A 194 11.82 12.41 22.42
CA GLU A 194 12.08 12.36 20.97
C GLU A 194 11.22 11.30 20.28
N CYS A 195 11.01 10.16 20.95
CA CYS A 195 10.07 9.12 20.49
C CYS A 195 8.65 9.67 20.46
N TYR A 196 8.23 10.33 21.54
CA TYR A 196 6.88 10.87 21.67
C TYR A 196 6.59 11.94 20.61
N SER A 197 7.49 12.91 20.45
CA SER A 197 7.42 13.97 19.45
C SER A 197 7.35 13.42 18.01
N THR A 198 8.05 12.32 17.72
CA THR A 198 7.98 11.64 16.42
C THR A 198 6.59 11.05 16.19
N TRP A 199 6.00 10.38 17.19
CA TRP A 199 4.64 9.84 17.10
C TRP A 199 3.58 10.91 16.94
N VAL A 200 3.69 12.01 17.70
CA VAL A 200 2.77 13.15 17.56
C VAL A 200 2.82 13.70 16.13
N SER A 201 4.01 13.89 15.57
CA SER A 201 4.18 14.40 14.20
C SER A 201 3.66 13.44 13.16
N LEU A 202 3.91 12.13 13.31
CA LEU A 202 3.32 11.12 12.43
C LEU A 202 1.80 11.15 12.51
N SER A 203 1.20 11.22 13.71
CA SER A 203 -0.25 11.26 13.87
C SER A 203 -0.90 12.52 13.30
N LYS A 204 -0.18 13.64 13.18
CA LYS A 204 -0.64 14.82 12.42
C LYS A 204 -0.64 14.58 10.89
N LEU A 205 0.29 13.78 10.38
CA LEU A 205 0.36 13.41 8.96
C LEU A 205 -0.75 12.44 8.55
N ILE A 206 -1.12 11.49 9.41
CA ILE A 206 -2.14 10.47 9.11
C ILE A 206 -3.43 11.06 8.52
N PRO A 207 -4.12 12.06 9.12
CA PRO A 207 -5.35 12.59 8.55
C PRO A 207 -5.13 13.25 7.18
N LEU A 208 -3.97 13.86 6.94
CA LEU A 208 -3.64 14.46 5.64
C LEU A 208 -3.43 13.39 4.56
N ILE A 209 -2.84 12.26 4.92
CA ILE A 209 -2.59 11.13 4.01
C ILE A 209 -3.88 10.40 3.64
N TRP A 210 -4.81 10.25 4.59
CA TRP A 210 -6.08 9.54 4.40
C TRP A 210 -7.25 10.44 3.99
N GLN A 211 -6.99 11.69 3.64
CA GLN A 211 -8.04 12.64 3.28
C GLN A 211 -8.74 12.20 1.97
N PRO A 212 -10.06 11.96 1.97
CA PRO A 212 -10.76 11.46 0.79
C PRO A 212 -10.92 12.53 -0.30
N GLU A 213 -10.95 13.81 0.09
CA GLU A 213 -11.14 14.94 -0.82
C GLU A 213 -10.30 16.15 -0.39
N ILE A 214 -9.58 16.74 -1.35
CA ILE A 214 -8.74 17.91 -1.13
C ILE A 214 -9.48 19.15 -1.67
N MET A 215 -10.02 19.96 -0.76
CA MET A 215 -10.79 21.17 -1.10
C MET A 215 -9.93 22.27 -1.72
N ASP A 216 -8.71 22.47 -1.21
CA ASP A 216 -7.74 23.44 -1.71
C ASP A 216 -6.38 22.77 -1.83
N LEU A 217 -5.99 22.46 -3.07
CA LEU A 217 -4.75 21.78 -3.38
C LEU A 217 -3.52 22.59 -2.96
N LYS A 218 -3.53 23.93 -3.12
CA LYS A 218 -2.37 24.77 -2.79
C LYS A 218 -2.15 24.79 -1.28
N LYS A 219 -3.21 25.02 -0.51
CA LYS A 219 -3.16 24.99 0.94
C LYS A 219 -2.76 23.61 1.46
N TYR A 220 -3.35 22.56 0.89
CA TYR A 220 -3.05 21.18 1.27
C TYR A 220 -1.57 20.84 1.06
N LEU A 221 -0.99 21.20 -0.09
CA LEU A 221 0.43 20.93 -0.37
C LEU A 221 1.35 21.64 0.61
N VAL A 222 1.07 22.90 0.96
CA VAL A 222 1.86 23.64 1.97
C VAL A 222 1.78 22.97 3.33
N THR A 223 0.58 22.60 3.79
CA THR A 223 0.39 21.89 5.07
C THR A 223 1.09 20.53 5.06
N LEU A 224 0.90 19.74 4.00
CA LEU A 224 1.50 18.41 3.87
C LEU A 224 3.02 18.48 3.90
N MET A 225 3.64 19.38 3.13
CA MET A 225 5.09 19.55 3.12
C MET A 225 5.62 19.94 4.49
N SER A 226 4.98 20.90 5.16
CA SER A 226 5.36 21.33 6.51
C SER A 226 5.31 20.19 7.53
N GLU A 227 4.26 19.36 7.50
CA GLU A 227 4.12 18.23 8.42
C GLU A 227 5.11 17.10 8.09
N ILE A 228 5.44 16.90 6.80
CA ILE A 228 6.47 15.93 6.37
C ILE A 228 7.85 16.36 6.90
N GLU A 229 8.21 17.63 6.70
CA GLU A 229 9.48 18.17 7.21
C GLU A 229 9.55 18.07 8.73
N GLY A 230 8.47 18.42 9.43
CA GLY A 230 8.37 18.27 10.89
C GLY A 230 8.56 16.82 11.35
N PHE A 231 7.91 15.86 10.68
CA PHE A 231 8.09 14.44 10.97
C PHE A 231 9.54 13.98 10.74
N LEU A 232 10.15 14.36 9.62
CA LEU A 232 11.54 13.99 9.29
C LEU A 232 12.53 14.54 10.32
N VAL A 233 12.36 15.78 10.78
CA VAL A 233 13.18 16.37 11.83
C VAL A 233 13.06 15.60 13.15
N HIS A 234 11.85 15.26 13.58
CA HIS A 234 11.65 14.49 14.81
C HIS A 234 12.20 13.05 14.69
N ALA A 235 11.95 12.39 13.56
CA ALA A 235 12.48 11.05 13.29
C ALA A 235 14.03 11.03 13.27
N ALA A 236 14.66 12.07 12.71
CA ALA A 236 16.12 12.24 12.72
C ALA A 236 16.65 12.44 14.15
N LYS A 237 16.01 13.31 14.95
CA LYS A 237 16.39 13.55 16.36
C LYS A 237 16.28 12.30 17.22
N TRP A 238 15.27 11.47 17.00
CA TRP A 238 15.09 10.22 17.75
C TRP A 238 16.17 9.16 17.42
N ASN A 239 16.85 9.30 16.27
CA ASN A 239 17.88 8.37 15.77
C ASN A 239 17.36 6.92 15.64
N VAL A 240 16.21 6.77 14.97
CA VAL A 240 15.56 5.46 14.71
C VAL A 240 16.48 4.52 13.90
N ILE A 241 17.41 5.08 13.12
CA ILE A 241 18.27 4.35 12.17
C ILE A 241 19.46 3.65 12.86
N ALA A 242 20.01 4.20 13.95
CA ALA A 242 21.16 3.61 14.65
C ALA A 242 20.79 2.50 15.65
N GLN A 243 19.50 2.37 16.00
CA GLN A 243 19.05 1.39 16.99
C GLN A 243 18.68 0.06 16.34
N ASN A 244 19.70 -0.69 15.86
CA ASN A 244 19.66 -2.10 15.43
C ASN A 244 18.25 -2.72 15.36
N VAL A 245 17.43 -2.29 14.39
CA VAL A 245 16.16 -2.94 14.11
C VAL A 245 16.50 -4.19 13.30
N LYS A 246 16.96 -5.24 13.97
CA LYS A 246 16.91 -6.60 13.41
C LYS A 246 15.45 -6.81 12.99
N ARG A 247 15.24 -7.11 11.71
CA ARG A 247 13.92 -7.29 11.06
C ARG A 247 12.91 -7.84 12.06
N CYS A 248 11.84 -7.07 12.30
CA CYS A 248 10.68 -7.52 13.05
C CYS A 248 9.80 -8.36 12.14
#